data_AF-A0A3C0UCD5-F1
#
_entry.id   AF-A0A3C0UCD5-F1
#
_cell.length_a   1.000
_cell.length_b   1.000
_cell.length_c   1.000
_cell.angle_alpha   90.00
_cell.angle_beta   90.00
_cell.angle_gamma   90.00
#
_symmetry.space_group_name_H-M   'P 1'
#
loop_
_entity.id
_entity.type
_entity.pdbx_description
1 polymer ?
#
loop_
_entity_poly.entity_id
_entity_poly.type
_entity_poly.pdbx_seq_one_letter_code
_entity_poly.pdbx_strand_id
1 'polypeptide(L)' 'MDTTKLLTEAIKEKVAFVPGAPFYTDSQGQNTMRLNFSNSTPESIYTGMERLGKLLKVHLG' A
#
# COMPACT_ATOMS: atom_id res chain seq x y z
N MET A 1 -7.87 3.07 -9.03
CA MET A 1 -6.48 3.02 -8.53
C MET A 1 -5.94 1.62 -8.74
N ASP A 2 -4.76 1.50 -9.35
CA ASP A 2 -4.05 0.22 -9.54
C ASP A 2 -2.95 0.14 -8.49
N THR A 3 -3.08 -0.77 -7.52
CA THR A 3 -2.15 -0.87 -6.38
C THR A 3 -0.79 -1.43 -6.77
N THR A 4 -0.67 -2.11 -7.92
CA THR A 4 0.62 -2.55 -8.47
C THR A 4 1.42 -1.34 -8.96
N LYS A 5 0.76 -0.39 -9.63
CA LYS A 5 1.39 0.88 -10.03
C LYS A 5 1.69 1.77 -8.83
N LEU A 6 0.75 1.86 -7.90
CA LEU A 6 0.91 2.65 -6.66
C LEU A 6 2.11 2.18 -5.84
N LEU A 7 2.43 0.88 -5.83
CA LEU A 7 3.57 0.34 -5.10
C LEU A 7 4.89 1.00 -5.53
N THR A 8 5.07 1.29 -6.82
CA THR A 8 6.28 1.97 -7.32
C THR A 8 6.43 3.37 -6.72
N GLU A 9 5.33 4.08 -6.48
CA GLU A 9 5.33 5.39 -5.82
C GLU A 9 5.51 5.25 -4.31
N ALA A 10 4.85 4.29 -3.67
CA ALA A 10 4.97 4.02 -2.24
C ALA A 10 6.42 3.71 -1.84
N ILE A 11 7.16 2.96 -2.67
CA ILE A 11 8.58 2.65 -2.43
C ILE A 11 9.43 3.93 -2.38
N LYS A 12 9.14 4.94 -3.22
CA LYS A 12 9.84 6.23 -3.19
C LYS A 12 9.60 6.97 -1.87
N GLU A 13 8.41 6.83 -1.31
CA GLU A 13 8.04 7.33 0.02
C GLU A 13 8.51 6.42 1.17
N LYS A 14 9.34 5.40 0.89
CA LYS A 14 9.82 4.42 1.88
C LYS A 14 8.68 3.67 2.58
N VAL A 15 7.65 3.30 1.83
CA VAL A 15 6.56 2.40 2.25
C VAL A 15 6.47 1.23 1.27
N ALA A 16 6.29 0.02 1.77
CA ALA A 16 6.04 -1.16 0.95
C ALA A 16 4.79 -1.89 1.45
N PHE A 17 4.00 -2.42 0.52
CA PHE A 17 2.87 -3.30 0.76
C PHE A 17 2.80 -4.34 -0.35
N VAL A 18 1.95 -5.37 -0.20
CA VAL A 18 1.73 -6.33 -1.28
C VAL A 18 0.47 -5.95 -2.06
N PRO A 19 0.54 -5.75 -3.39
CA PRO A 19 -0.65 -5.51 -4.21
C PRO A 19 -1.63 -6.68 -4.09
N GLY A 20 -2.93 -6.38 -4.14
CA GLY A 20 -3.99 -7.34 -3.92
C GLY A 20 -4.23 -8.30 -5.08
N ALA A 21 -4.00 -7.87 -6.31
CA ALA A 21 -4.34 -8.60 -7.53
C ALA A 21 -3.89 -10.09 -7.55
N PRO A 22 -2.66 -10.45 -7.12
CA PRO A 22 -2.23 -11.85 -7.08
C PRO A 22 -3.02 -12.77 -6.13
N PHE A 23 -3.87 -12.24 -5.26
CA PHE A 23 -4.70 -12.99 -4.31
C PHE A 23 -6.12 -13.28 -4.79
N TYR A 24 -6.49 -12.81 -6.00
CA TYR A 24 -7.81 -13.03 -6.60
C TYR A 24 -7.67 -13.96 -7.81
N THR A 25 -8.65 -14.85 -8.02
CA THR A 25 -8.66 -15.79 -9.16
C THR A 25 -9.28 -15.20 -10.42
N ASP A 26 -9.88 -14.02 -10.31
CA ASP A 26 -10.53 -13.27 -11.38
C ASP A 26 -9.84 -11.90 -11.56
N SER A 27 -10.45 -10.98 -12.31
CA SER A 27 -9.89 -9.64 -12.57
C SER A 27 -10.10 -8.64 -11.42
N GLN A 28 -10.48 -9.10 -10.23
CA GLN A 28 -10.69 -8.25 -9.05
C GLN A 28 -9.37 -7.96 -8.32
N GLY A 29 -9.45 -7.17 -7.25
CA GLY A 29 -8.30 -6.91 -6.37
C GLY A 29 -7.28 -5.88 -6.86
N GLN A 30 -7.51 -5.29 -8.04
CA GLN A 30 -6.64 -4.25 -8.61
C GLN A 30 -6.50 -3.01 -7.71
N ASN A 31 -7.49 -2.75 -6.86
CA ASN A 31 -7.53 -1.62 -5.93
C ASN A 31 -7.35 -2.06 -4.45
N THR A 32 -6.95 -3.30 -4.18
CA THR A 32 -6.72 -3.80 -2.82
C THR A 32 -5.23 -4.00 -2.53
N MET A 33 -4.87 -4.08 -1.25
CA MET A 33 -3.49 -4.26 -0.79
C MET A 33 -3.45 -5.01 0.54
N ARG A 34 -2.35 -5.72 0.81
CA ARG A 34 -2.11 -6.42 2.08
C ARG A 34 -1.05 -5.69 2.90
N LEU A 35 -1.39 -5.39 4.15
CA LEU A 35 -0.49 -4.81 5.16
C LEU A 35 -0.06 -5.87 6.17
N ASN A 36 1.14 -5.71 6.72
CA ASN A 36 1.65 -6.54 7.81
C ASN A 36 2.01 -5.66 9.01
N PHE A 37 1.60 -6.10 10.21
CA PHE A 37 1.88 -5.39 11.47
C PHE A 37 2.68 -6.25 12.45
N SER A 38 2.86 -7.55 12.18
CA SER A 38 3.51 -8.48 13.11
C SER A 38 5.02 -8.37 13.14
N ASN A 39 5.65 -7.84 12.08
CA ASN A 39 7.11 -7.70 11.95
C ASN A 39 7.53 -6.23 11.79
N SER A 40 6.85 -5.31 12.47
CA SER A 40 7.14 -3.88 12.44
C SER A 40 6.95 -3.30 13.83
N THR A 41 7.78 -2.32 14.20
CA THR A 41 7.61 -1.61 15.48
C THR A 41 6.42 -0.65 15.38
N PRO A 42 5.77 -0.29 16.52
CA PRO A 42 4.69 0.70 16.52
C PRO A 42 5.06 2.00 15.81
N GLU A 43 6.27 2.52 16.04
CA GLU A 43 6.77 3.78 15.43
C GLU A 43 6.88 3.66 13.91
N SER A 44 7.34 2.50 13.42
CA SER A 44 7.44 2.21 12.00
C SER A 44 6.06 2.10 11.36
N ILE A 45 5.09 1.51 12.07
CA ILE A 45 3.70 1.42 11.63
C ILE A 45 3.10 2.83 11.51
N TYR A 46 3.23 3.68 12.53
CA TYR A 46 2.70 5.05 12.48
C TYR A 46 3.30 5.85 11.32
N THR A 47 4.62 5.83 11.18
CA THR A 47 5.33 6.53 10.09
C THR A 47 4.91 6.00 8.72
N GLY A 48 4.81 4.68 8.57
CA GLY A 48 4.40 4.04 7.32
C GLY A 48 2.96 4.37 6.93
N MET A 49 2.04 4.33 7.90
CA MET A 49 0.63 4.68 7.68
C MET A 49 0.44 6.16 7.35
N GLU A 50 1.19 7.06 7.98
CA GLU A 50 1.14 8.50 7.66
C GLU A 50 1.56 8.76 6.21
N ARG A 51 2.69 8.18 5.78
CA ARG A 51 3.20 8.29 4.41
C ARG A 51 2.24 7.68 3.40
N LEU A 52 1.72 6.49 3.68
CA LEU A 52 0.74 5.82 2.82
C LEU A 52 -0.53 6.67 2.69
N GLY A 53 -1.05 7.21 3.80
CA GLY A 53 -2.22 8.06 3.79
C GLY A 53 -2.03 9.35 2.98
N LYS A 54 -0.86 9.98 3.07
CA LYS A 54 -0.49 11.14 2.25
C LYS A 54 -0.47 10.80 0.76
N LEU A 55 0.17 9.69 0.38
CA LEU A 55 0.20 9.21 -1.00
C LEU A 55 -1.21 8.92 -1.54
N LEU A 56 -2.04 8.22 -0.77
CA LEU A 56 -3.41 7.90 -1.18
C LEU A 56 -4.26 9.15 -1.40
N LYS A 57 -4.11 10.20 -0.57
CA LYS A 57 -4.83 11.47 -0.77
C LYS A 57 -4.51 12.13 -2.11
N VAL A 58 -3.28 12.00 -2.61
CA VAL A 58 -2.89 12.53 -3.94
C VAL A 58 -3.62 11.80 -5.07
N HIS A 59 -3.88 10.50 -4.90
CA HIS A 59 -4.53 9.65 -5.92
C HIS A 59 -6.06 9.55 -5.80
N LEU A 60 -6.63 10.00 -4.68
CA LEU A 60 -8.07 9.95 -4.39
C LEU A 60 -8.77 11.32 -4.50
N GLY A 61 -8.01 12.42 -4.59
CA GLY A 61 -8.51 13.75 -4.91
C GLY A 61 -8.60 13.97 -6.41
#